data_AF-A0A319CMV6-F1
#
_entry.id   AF-A0A319CMV6-F1
#
_cell.length_a   1.000
_cell.length_b   1.000
_cell.length_c   1.000
_cell.angle_alpha   90.00
_cell.angle_beta   90.00
_cell.angle_gamma   90.00
#
_symmetry.space_group_name_H-M   'P 1'
#
loop_
_entity.id
_entity.type
_entity.pdbx_description
1 polymer ?
#
loop_
_entity_poly.entity_id
_entity_poly.type
_entity_poly.pdbx_seq_one_letter_code
_entity_poly.pdbx_strand_id
1 'polypeptide(L)'
;RVRLLFVAVAVITLASLFLPMRELYLLLRLPFVWKTSAAESIISAQRDGFDVTFASYANRSAPPENARIPNRLHHVHLGPSAPRAEWLSARAQCLDHHPDWEVFLWEDENAREFVKSQYPDLLAMWEGYPALVQRVDALRYMVLHTYGGAILDMDLACRQSLDPLREFEFVAPAAHPVGISVGMMLAAPNNTYVRALVDNLPRFNRRWSLLPYITIMFSTGCHYASTIFTLQSNRSALRVLAGTPDHPTLHMLNGYVNTPLFQHLGSSSWHGRDARWI
;
A
#
# COMPACT_ATOMS: atom_id res chain seq x y z
N ARG A 1 -34.58 30.15 -22.86
CA ARG A 1 -33.13 29.82 -23.03
C ARG A 1 -32.33 30.08 -21.75
N VAL A 2 -32.38 31.28 -21.17
CA VAL A 2 -31.67 31.61 -19.90
C VAL A 2 -32.12 30.79 -18.69
N ARG A 3 -33.43 30.55 -18.50
CA ARG A 3 -33.95 29.70 -17.40
C ARG A 3 -33.49 28.24 -17.46
N LEU A 4 -33.39 27.66 -18.66
CA LEU A 4 -32.87 26.30 -18.86
C LEU A 4 -31.38 26.22 -18.53
N LEU A 5 -30.61 27.28 -18.83
CA LEU A 5 -29.20 27.38 -18.48
C LEU A 5 -29.00 27.46 -16.95
N PHE A 6 -29.81 28.27 -16.24
CA PHE A 6 -29.77 28.36 -14.78
C PHE A 6 -30.15 27.05 -14.09
N VAL A 7 -31.18 26.36 -14.59
CA VAL A 7 -31.57 25.05 -14.05
C VAL A 7 -30.49 24.01 -14.33
N ALA A 8 -29.90 23.99 -15.53
CA ALA A 8 -28.79 23.10 -15.83
C ALA A 8 -27.56 23.38 -14.94
N VAL A 9 -27.20 24.66 -14.74
CA VAL A 9 -26.10 25.05 -13.83
C VAL A 9 -26.40 24.67 -12.39
N ALA A 10 -27.63 24.88 -11.91
CA ALA A 10 -28.07 24.51 -10.56
C ALA A 10 -28.08 22.98 -10.35
N VAL A 11 -28.54 22.22 -11.34
CA VAL A 11 -28.52 20.75 -11.31
C VAL A 11 -27.09 20.22 -11.40
N ILE A 12 -26.22 20.82 -12.20
CA ILE A 12 -24.80 20.46 -12.28
C ILE A 12 -24.08 20.81 -10.97
N THR A 13 -24.38 21.96 -10.36
CA THR A 13 -23.80 22.33 -9.04
C THR A 13 -24.33 21.43 -7.93
N LEU A 14 -25.63 21.17 -7.85
CA LEU A 14 -26.17 20.18 -6.91
C LEU A 14 -25.59 18.78 -7.15
N ALA A 15 -25.57 18.30 -8.40
CA ALA A 15 -24.98 17.01 -8.74
C ALA A 15 -23.49 16.96 -8.35
N SER A 16 -22.73 18.02 -8.60
CA SER A 16 -21.32 18.11 -8.18
C SER A 16 -21.12 18.14 -6.66
N LEU A 17 -22.13 18.58 -5.90
CA LEU A 17 -22.16 18.53 -4.43
C LEU A 17 -22.54 17.15 -3.89
N PHE A 18 -23.34 16.36 -4.63
CA PHE A 18 -23.79 15.02 -4.22
C PHE A 18 -22.90 13.87 -4.71
N LEU A 19 -22.10 14.08 -5.76
CA LEU A 19 -21.21 13.06 -6.35
C LEU A 19 -19.87 12.76 -5.64
N PRO A 20 -19.53 13.33 -4.45
CA PRO A 20 -18.44 12.81 -3.62
C PRO A 20 -18.87 12.28 -2.24
N MET A 21 -20.16 12.32 -1.89
CA MET A 21 -20.61 11.92 -0.54
C MET A 21 -20.39 10.42 -0.28
N ARG A 22 -20.48 9.57 -1.31
CA ARG A 22 -20.31 8.13 -1.15
C ARG A 22 -18.86 7.76 -0.86
N GLU A 23 -17.90 8.21 -1.67
CA GLU A 23 -16.48 7.92 -1.46
C GLU A 23 -15.99 8.51 -0.15
N LEU A 24 -16.39 9.76 0.14
CA LEU A 24 -16.07 10.39 1.41
C LEU A 24 -16.66 9.61 2.60
N TYR A 25 -17.92 9.17 2.51
CA TYR A 25 -18.52 8.28 3.52
C TYR A 25 -17.72 6.98 3.68
N LEU A 26 -17.32 6.34 2.58
CA LEU A 26 -16.52 5.11 2.61
C LEU A 26 -15.15 5.30 3.27
N LEU A 27 -14.51 6.44 3.04
CA LEU A 27 -13.26 6.82 3.69
C LEU A 27 -13.50 7.11 5.18
N LEU A 28 -14.48 7.95 5.52
CA LEU A 28 -14.73 8.38 6.90
C LEU A 28 -15.25 7.25 7.80
N ARG A 29 -15.91 6.23 7.25
CA ARG A 29 -16.38 5.08 8.05
C ARG A 29 -15.26 4.13 8.47
N LEU A 30 -14.06 4.21 7.86
CA LEU A 30 -12.99 3.23 8.05
C LEU A 30 -12.68 2.93 9.54
N PRO A 31 -12.48 3.93 10.43
CA PRO A 31 -12.15 3.67 11.83
C PRO A 31 -13.22 2.86 12.57
N PHE A 32 -14.48 3.02 12.18
CA PHE A 32 -15.63 2.40 12.84
C PHE A 32 -15.86 0.95 12.39
N VAL A 33 -15.42 0.60 11.18
CA VAL A 33 -15.65 -0.73 10.59
C VAL A 33 -14.39 -1.60 10.53
N TRP A 34 -13.20 -1.02 10.73
CA TRP A 34 -11.92 -1.71 10.55
C TRP A 34 -11.79 -2.95 11.44
N LYS A 35 -12.02 -2.81 12.74
CA LYS A 35 -11.84 -3.90 13.71
C LYS A 35 -12.62 -5.15 13.31
N THR A 36 -13.88 -4.98 12.93
CA THR A 36 -14.73 -6.09 12.47
C THR A 36 -14.31 -6.60 11.09
N SER A 37 -13.91 -5.71 10.19
CA SER A 37 -13.51 -6.08 8.81
C SER A 37 -12.21 -6.88 8.77
N ALA A 38 -11.27 -6.60 9.67
CA ALA A 38 -9.93 -7.18 9.68
C ALA A 38 -9.75 -8.32 10.70
N ALA A 39 -10.75 -8.59 11.56
CA ALA A 39 -10.65 -9.61 12.61
C ALA A 39 -10.19 -10.98 12.07
N GLU A 40 -10.79 -11.40 10.95
CA GLU A 40 -10.47 -12.63 10.25
C GLU A 40 -9.34 -12.48 9.22
N SER A 41 -8.52 -11.45 9.34
CA SER A 41 -7.37 -11.23 8.46
C SER A 41 -6.08 -11.02 9.23
N ILE A 42 -6.13 -10.84 10.55
CA ILE A 42 -4.91 -10.76 11.36
C ILE A 42 -4.20 -12.11 11.36
N ILE A 43 -2.94 -12.13 10.95
CA ILE A 43 -2.10 -13.33 11.00
C ILE A 43 -1.90 -13.75 12.46
N SER A 44 -2.07 -15.03 12.77
CA SER A 44 -1.79 -15.55 14.12
C SER A 44 -1.40 -17.02 14.11
N ALA A 45 -0.70 -17.46 15.16
CA ALA A 45 -0.33 -18.85 15.35
C ALA A 45 -1.56 -19.77 15.43
N GLN A 46 -2.63 -19.33 16.09
CA GLN A 46 -3.84 -20.14 16.31
C GLN A 46 -4.61 -20.38 15.00
N ARG A 47 -4.62 -19.38 14.11
CA ARG A 47 -5.38 -19.43 12.87
C ARG A 47 -4.58 -19.99 11.71
N ASP A 48 -3.37 -19.47 11.53
CA ASP A 48 -2.56 -19.71 10.33
C ASP A 48 -1.37 -20.63 10.63
N GLY A 49 -1.13 -21.02 11.89
CA GLY A 49 0.08 -21.77 12.24
C GLY A 49 1.37 -20.95 12.13
N PHE A 50 1.25 -19.62 12.06
CA PHE A 50 2.34 -18.70 11.75
C PHE A 50 2.94 -18.02 12.99
N ASP A 51 4.26 -18.04 13.12
CA ASP A 51 4.98 -17.29 14.17
C ASP A 51 5.20 -15.83 13.76
N VAL A 52 4.29 -14.94 14.18
CA VAL A 52 4.40 -13.50 13.94
C VAL A 52 5.57 -12.83 14.65
N THR A 53 6.24 -13.48 15.60
CA THR A 53 7.46 -12.90 16.20
C THR A 53 8.69 -13.09 15.32
N PHE A 54 8.58 -13.98 14.34
CA PHE A 54 9.66 -14.47 13.49
C PHE A 54 10.87 -15.04 14.24
N ALA A 55 10.71 -15.41 15.52
CA ALA A 55 11.78 -15.97 16.32
C ALA A 55 12.18 -17.39 15.87
N SER A 56 11.23 -18.14 15.30
CA SER A 56 11.44 -19.50 14.79
C SER A 56 12.07 -19.55 13.39
N TYR A 57 12.08 -18.44 12.66
CA TYR A 57 12.61 -18.38 11.31
C TYR A 57 14.12 -18.06 11.36
N ALA A 58 14.93 -19.00 10.88
CA ALA A 58 16.37 -18.78 10.73
C ALA A 58 16.63 -17.60 9.77
N ASN A 59 17.82 -16.99 9.87
CA ASN A 59 18.18 -15.77 9.14
C ASN A 59 18.18 -15.91 7.60
N ARG A 60 17.88 -17.11 7.09
CA ARG A 60 17.55 -17.48 5.71
C ARG A 60 16.60 -18.68 5.78
N SER A 61 15.30 -18.41 5.90
CA SER A 61 14.31 -19.49 5.89
C SER A 61 14.19 -20.03 4.48
N ALA A 62 14.13 -21.36 4.33
CA ALA A 62 13.81 -21.95 3.05
C ALA A 62 12.42 -21.44 2.58
N PRO A 63 12.18 -21.32 1.28
CA PRO A 63 10.86 -20.95 0.77
C PRO A 63 9.80 -21.90 1.33
N PRO A 64 8.59 -21.42 1.65
CA PRO A 64 7.51 -22.30 2.07
C PRO A 64 7.16 -23.27 0.93
N GLU A 65 6.86 -24.53 1.25
CA GLU A 65 6.53 -25.57 0.25
C GLU A 65 5.37 -25.14 -0.67
N ASN A 66 4.42 -24.35 -0.13
CA ASN A 66 3.27 -23.81 -0.86
C ASN A 66 3.40 -22.30 -1.10
N ALA A 67 4.56 -21.83 -1.57
CA ALA A 67 4.76 -20.41 -1.89
C ALA A 67 3.79 -19.93 -3.00
N ARG A 68 2.91 -18.99 -2.64
CA ARG A 68 1.93 -18.36 -3.55
C ARG A 68 2.41 -16.99 -4.05
N ILE A 69 3.15 -16.26 -3.22
CA ILE A 69 3.79 -14.99 -3.59
C ILE A 69 5.15 -15.31 -4.27
N PRO A 70 5.39 -14.83 -5.50
CA PRO A 70 6.67 -14.96 -6.17
C PRO A 70 7.82 -14.33 -5.36
N ASN A 71 9.03 -14.89 -5.46
CA ASN A 71 10.26 -14.32 -4.89
C ASN A 71 10.76 -13.12 -5.73
N ARG A 72 9.93 -12.08 -5.83
CA ARG A 72 10.26 -10.83 -6.52
C ARG A 72 10.27 -9.70 -5.51
N LEU A 73 11.32 -8.90 -5.51
CA LEU A 73 11.48 -7.75 -4.63
C LEU A 73 11.50 -6.46 -5.43
N HIS A 74 10.49 -5.63 -5.25
CA HIS A 74 10.30 -4.38 -5.95
C HIS A 74 10.56 -3.21 -5.01
N HIS A 75 11.30 -2.23 -5.52
CA HIS A 75 11.40 -0.90 -4.91
C HIS A 75 11.06 0.15 -5.95
N VAL A 76 10.56 1.30 -5.50
CA VAL A 76 10.20 2.41 -6.38
C VAL A 76 10.96 3.65 -5.94
N HIS A 77 11.67 4.27 -6.88
CA HIS A 77 12.32 5.55 -6.70
C HIS A 77 12.05 6.42 -7.92
N LEU A 78 10.99 7.24 -7.84
CA LEU A 78 10.65 8.19 -8.87
C LEU A 78 11.19 9.58 -8.50
N GLY A 79 11.29 10.45 -9.48
CA GLY A 79 11.66 11.85 -9.34
C GLY A 79 13.12 12.13 -9.68
N PRO A 80 13.47 13.42 -9.87
CA PRO A 80 14.77 13.83 -10.41
C PRO A 80 15.93 13.72 -9.40
N SER A 81 15.63 13.54 -8.12
CA SER A 81 16.65 13.50 -7.06
C SER A 81 17.18 12.09 -6.90
N ALA A 82 18.48 11.93 -6.67
CA ALA A 82 19.05 10.64 -6.29
C ALA A 82 18.44 10.11 -4.96
N PRO A 83 18.34 8.78 -4.77
CA PRO A 83 17.95 8.21 -3.49
C PRO A 83 18.90 8.65 -2.37
N ARG A 84 18.36 8.82 -1.16
CA ARG A 84 19.19 9.16 0.01
C ARG A 84 20.13 8.01 0.35
N ALA A 85 21.30 8.32 0.91
CA ALA A 85 22.31 7.31 1.22
C ALA A 85 21.79 6.26 2.22
N GLU A 86 21.01 6.69 3.21
CA GLU A 86 20.37 5.81 4.19
C GLU A 86 19.33 4.87 3.55
N TRP A 87 18.65 5.31 2.49
CA TRP A 87 17.71 4.47 1.73
C TRP A 87 18.43 3.42 0.90
N LEU A 88 19.57 3.78 0.28
CA LEU A 88 20.42 2.81 -0.42
C LEU A 88 20.95 1.74 0.54
N SER A 89 21.35 2.15 1.75
CA SER A 89 21.79 1.22 2.80
C SER A 89 20.65 0.30 3.28
N ALA A 90 19.45 0.86 3.50
CA ALA A 90 18.27 0.08 3.87
C ALA A 90 17.89 -0.95 2.79
N ARG A 91 17.85 -0.52 1.52
CA ARG A 91 17.62 -1.41 0.38
C ARG A 91 18.69 -2.50 0.29
N ALA A 92 19.97 -2.18 0.48
CA ALA A 92 21.05 -3.16 0.46
C ALA A 92 20.84 -4.28 1.49
N GLN A 93 20.43 -3.95 2.71
CA GLN A 93 20.08 -4.95 3.73
C GLN A 93 18.93 -5.86 3.28
N CYS A 94 17.92 -5.29 2.59
CA CYS A 94 16.88 -6.13 1.99
C CYS A 94 17.40 -7.05 0.89
N LEU A 95 18.35 -6.63 0.06
CA LEU A 95 18.96 -7.53 -0.93
C LEU A 95 19.77 -8.65 -0.27
N ASP A 96 20.51 -8.35 0.80
CA ASP A 96 21.33 -9.32 1.52
C ASP A 96 20.50 -10.44 2.18
N HIS A 97 19.28 -10.13 2.61
CA HIS A 97 18.32 -11.09 3.14
C HIS A 97 17.58 -11.89 2.06
N HIS A 98 17.66 -11.50 0.79
CA HIS A 98 16.93 -12.09 -0.33
C HIS A 98 17.83 -12.36 -1.55
N PRO A 99 18.96 -13.09 -1.40
CA PRO A 99 19.94 -13.27 -2.49
C PRO A 99 19.39 -14.03 -3.71
N ASP A 100 18.38 -14.88 -3.49
CA ASP A 100 17.76 -15.71 -4.53
C ASP A 100 16.48 -15.10 -5.11
N TRP A 101 16.16 -13.84 -4.77
CA TRP A 101 14.97 -13.16 -5.27
C TRP A 101 15.30 -12.35 -6.53
N GLU A 102 14.34 -12.28 -7.44
CA GLU A 102 14.41 -11.39 -8.60
C GLU A 102 14.16 -9.95 -8.14
N VAL A 103 15.06 -9.03 -8.45
CA VAL A 103 15.06 -7.67 -7.88
C VAL A 103 14.75 -6.63 -8.94
N PHE A 104 13.85 -5.71 -8.62
CA PHE A 104 13.43 -4.63 -9.49
C PHE A 104 13.59 -3.28 -8.80
N LEU A 105 14.10 -2.30 -9.54
CA LEU A 105 14.04 -0.89 -9.17
C LEU A 105 13.24 -0.15 -10.24
N TRP A 106 12.11 0.42 -9.83
CA TRP A 106 11.24 1.20 -10.70
C TRP A 106 11.64 2.67 -10.65
N GLU A 107 12.05 3.19 -11.80
CA GLU A 107 12.50 4.57 -12.03
C GLU A 107 11.58 5.22 -13.08
N ASP A 108 11.67 6.54 -13.28
CA ASP A 108 10.71 7.27 -14.10
C ASP A 108 10.49 6.67 -15.50
N GLU A 109 11.57 6.32 -16.21
CA GLU A 109 11.49 5.78 -17.57
C GLU A 109 10.84 4.39 -17.60
N ASN A 110 11.33 3.46 -16.78
CA ASN A 110 10.86 2.08 -16.81
C ASN A 110 9.44 1.94 -16.20
N ALA A 111 9.10 2.77 -15.21
CA ALA A 111 7.77 2.83 -14.61
C ALA A 111 6.77 3.39 -15.61
N ARG A 112 7.12 4.46 -16.32
CA ARG A 112 6.26 5.05 -17.33
C ARG A 112 6.00 4.07 -18.48
N GLU A 113 7.03 3.38 -18.97
CA GLU A 113 6.85 2.40 -20.04
C GLU A 113 6.02 1.19 -19.58
N PHE A 114 6.19 0.75 -18.33
CA PHE A 114 5.34 -0.26 -17.72
C PHE A 114 3.88 0.18 -17.65
N VAL A 115 3.58 1.36 -17.12
CA VAL A 115 2.20 1.87 -17.04
C VAL A 115 1.60 2.03 -18.43
N LYS A 116 2.36 2.58 -19.38
CA LYS A 116 1.90 2.75 -20.77
C LYS A 116 1.58 1.41 -21.45
N SER A 117 2.37 0.37 -21.20
CA SER A 117 2.20 -0.94 -21.83
C SER A 117 1.13 -1.80 -21.16
N GLN A 118 1.05 -1.80 -19.83
CA GLN A 118 0.16 -2.69 -19.06
C GLN A 118 -1.15 -2.04 -18.64
N TYR A 119 -1.16 -0.72 -18.44
CA TYR A 119 -2.31 0.06 -17.96
C TYR A 119 -2.49 1.37 -18.76
N PRO A 120 -2.58 1.31 -20.10
CA PRO A 120 -2.61 2.50 -20.95
C PRO A 120 -3.72 3.49 -20.57
N ASP A 121 -4.89 2.98 -20.17
CA ASP A 121 -6.05 3.80 -19.75
C ASP A 121 -5.81 4.60 -18.46
N LEU A 122 -4.84 4.16 -17.64
CA LEU A 122 -4.46 4.84 -16.39
C LEU A 122 -3.27 5.80 -16.57
N LEU A 123 -2.57 5.77 -17.71
CA LEU A 123 -1.34 6.53 -17.91
C LEU A 123 -1.53 8.03 -17.68
N ALA A 124 -2.53 8.64 -18.32
CA ALA A 124 -2.78 10.08 -18.20
C ALA A 124 -3.14 10.48 -16.75
N MET A 125 -3.88 9.63 -16.03
CA MET A 125 -4.20 9.84 -14.63
C MET A 125 -2.96 9.73 -13.74
N TRP A 126 -2.14 8.69 -13.97
CA TRP A 126 -0.93 8.42 -13.22
C TRP A 126 0.10 9.54 -13.40
N GLU A 127 0.34 10.00 -14.62
CA GLU A 127 1.20 11.16 -14.88
C GLU A 127 0.62 12.46 -14.29
N GLY A 128 -0.71 12.54 -14.19
CA GLY A 128 -1.43 13.71 -13.67
C GLY A 128 -1.57 13.79 -12.15
N TYR A 129 -1.01 12.86 -11.37
CA TYR A 129 -1.02 12.97 -9.91
C TYR A 129 -0.19 14.18 -9.44
N PRO A 130 -0.72 15.03 -8.55
CA PRO A 130 -0.01 16.25 -8.12
C PRO A 130 1.18 15.95 -7.19
N ALA A 131 1.13 14.85 -6.44
CA ALA A 131 2.23 14.44 -5.57
C ALA A 131 2.89 13.17 -6.12
N LEU A 132 4.24 13.19 -6.16
CA LEU A 132 5.05 12.07 -6.61
C LEU A 132 4.74 10.78 -5.85
N VAL A 133 4.47 10.90 -4.55
CA VAL A 133 4.14 9.76 -3.70
C VAL A 133 2.83 9.07 -4.11
N GLN A 134 1.86 9.79 -4.69
CA GLN A 134 0.66 9.15 -5.25
C GLN A 134 1.00 8.32 -6.49
N ARG A 135 1.96 8.77 -7.30
CA ARG A 135 2.48 8.00 -8.44
C ARG A 135 3.16 6.73 -7.97
N VAL A 136 3.97 6.82 -6.91
CA VAL A 136 4.63 5.67 -6.27
C VAL A 136 3.60 4.68 -5.74
N ASP A 137 2.60 5.16 -4.98
CA ASP A 137 1.55 4.32 -4.42
C ASP A 137 0.75 3.58 -5.50
N ALA A 138 0.28 4.30 -6.51
CA ALA A 138 -0.47 3.74 -7.62
C ALA A 138 0.36 2.73 -8.43
N LEU A 139 1.64 3.05 -8.67
CA LEU A 139 2.57 2.15 -9.36
C LEU A 139 2.72 0.84 -8.57
N ARG A 140 2.81 0.90 -7.25
CA ARG A 140 2.90 -0.28 -6.40
C ARG A 140 1.75 -1.25 -6.61
N TYR A 141 0.51 -0.77 -6.70
CA TYR A 141 -0.65 -1.63 -6.97
C TYR A 141 -0.59 -2.25 -8.36
N MET A 142 -0.21 -1.47 -9.38
CA MET A 142 -0.08 -1.94 -10.76
C MET A 142 1.02 -3.00 -10.90
N VAL A 143 2.19 -2.77 -10.29
CA VAL A 143 3.32 -3.72 -10.27
C VAL A 143 2.93 -5.02 -9.59
N LEU A 144 2.35 -4.95 -8.38
CA LEU A 144 1.92 -6.15 -7.66
C LEU A 144 0.82 -6.92 -8.39
N HIS A 145 -0.12 -6.23 -9.03
CA HIS A 145 -1.16 -6.91 -9.79
C HIS A 145 -0.57 -7.70 -10.97
N THR A 146 0.35 -7.10 -11.73
CA THR A 146 0.98 -7.74 -12.90
C THR A 146 1.98 -8.82 -12.52
N TYR A 147 2.89 -8.55 -11.59
CA TYR A 147 4.05 -9.41 -11.32
C TYR A 147 3.94 -10.21 -10.02
N GLY A 148 3.04 -9.85 -9.10
CA GLY A 148 3.08 -10.31 -7.72
C GLY A 148 4.36 -9.86 -7.01
N GLY A 149 4.75 -10.58 -5.97
CA GLY A 149 6.00 -10.34 -5.24
C GLY A 149 5.82 -9.49 -3.99
N ALA A 150 6.93 -8.98 -3.46
CA ALA A 150 7.01 -8.02 -2.38
C ALA A 150 7.42 -6.66 -2.93
N ILE A 151 6.74 -5.60 -2.50
CA ILE A 151 7.14 -4.23 -2.76
C ILE A 151 7.30 -3.49 -1.43
N LEU A 152 8.44 -2.83 -1.27
CA LEU A 152 8.85 -2.17 -0.04
C LEU A 152 9.17 -0.70 -0.31
N ASP A 153 8.86 0.15 0.67
CA ASP A 153 9.40 1.50 0.72
C ASP A 153 10.92 1.45 0.86
N MET A 154 11.61 2.43 0.27
CA MET A 154 13.08 2.51 0.21
C MET A 154 13.74 2.72 1.58
N ASP A 155 12.96 3.02 2.62
CA ASP A 155 13.44 3.29 3.98
C ASP A 155 13.14 2.16 4.97
N LEU A 156 12.79 0.98 4.45
CA LEU A 156 12.71 -0.27 5.20
C LEU A 156 14.03 -1.04 5.06
N ALA A 157 14.80 -1.10 6.15
CA ALA A 157 15.97 -1.96 6.23
C ALA A 157 15.56 -3.34 6.75
N CYS A 158 15.61 -4.36 5.90
CA CYS A 158 15.24 -5.72 6.29
C CYS A 158 16.19 -6.28 7.35
N ARG A 159 15.62 -6.99 8.32
CA ARG A 159 16.33 -7.70 9.40
C ARG A 159 16.22 -9.22 9.28
N GLN A 160 15.27 -9.69 8.47
CA GLN A 160 14.98 -11.09 8.21
C GLN A 160 14.41 -11.27 6.79
N SER A 161 14.40 -12.51 6.29
CA SER A 161 13.76 -12.85 5.01
C SER A 161 12.23 -12.77 5.13
N LEU A 162 11.59 -12.32 4.05
CA LEU A 162 10.15 -12.30 3.85
C LEU A 162 9.62 -13.65 3.32
N ASP A 163 10.48 -14.64 3.10
CA ASP A 163 10.10 -15.95 2.59
C ASP A 163 8.93 -16.61 3.36
N PRO A 164 8.89 -16.59 4.71
CA PRO A 164 7.77 -17.18 5.45
C PRO A 164 6.42 -16.60 5.06
N LEU A 165 6.35 -15.30 4.73
CA LEU A 165 5.09 -14.65 4.35
C LEU A 165 4.57 -15.07 2.97
N ARG A 166 5.38 -15.79 2.17
CA ARG A 166 5.00 -16.17 0.81
C ARG A 166 3.96 -17.28 0.72
N GLU A 167 3.63 -17.94 1.83
CA GLU A 167 2.56 -18.95 1.86
C GLU A 167 1.15 -18.32 1.71
N PHE A 168 1.03 -17.02 1.96
CA PHE A 168 -0.22 -16.27 1.85
C PHE A 168 -0.43 -15.72 0.42
N GLU A 169 -1.66 -15.28 0.10
CA GLU A 169 -1.96 -14.66 -1.19
C GLU A 169 -1.80 -13.14 -1.20
N PHE A 170 -1.92 -12.52 -0.04
CA PHE A 170 -1.71 -11.10 0.17
C PHE A 170 -1.31 -10.84 1.62
N VAL A 171 -0.27 -10.02 1.84
CA VAL A 171 0.14 -9.57 3.16
C VAL A 171 0.47 -8.08 3.14
N ALA A 172 -0.02 -7.34 4.12
CA ALA A 172 0.45 -5.99 4.43
C ALA A 172 0.47 -5.77 5.96
N PRO A 173 1.40 -4.98 6.50
CA PRO A 173 1.41 -4.70 7.93
C PRO A 173 0.23 -3.84 8.36
N ALA A 174 -0.19 -3.94 9.61
CA ALA A 174 -1.16 -3.01 10.18
C ALA A 174 -0.63 -1.56 10.15
N ALA A 175 -1.49 -0.59 9.85
CA ALA A 175 -1.16 0.83 9.85
C ALA A 175 -1.63 1.53 11.14
N HIS A 176 -0.93 2.61 11.48
CA HIS A 176 -1.36 3.56 12.50
C HIS A 176 -2.14 4.73 11.87
N PRO A 177 -3.25 5.20 12.46
CA PRO A 177 -3.94 4.64 13.63
C PRO A 177 -4.86 3.46 13.28
N VAL A 178 -5.19 3.25 11.99
CA VAL A 178 -6.11 2.21 11.54
C VAL A 178 -5.79 1.77 10.12
N GLY A 179 -6.06 0.49 9.79
CA GLY A 179 -5.93 -0.03 8.44
C GLY A 179 -4.70 -0.90 8.21
N ILE A 180 -4.31 -1.03 6.95
CA ILE A 180 -3.03 -1.59 6.50
C ILE A 180 -2.10 -0.48 6.02
N SER A 181 -0.79 -0.69 6.21
CA SER A 181 0.24 0.15 5.63
C SER A 181 0.52 -0.32 4.21
N VAL A 182 0.78 0.64 3.33
CA VAL A 182 1.18 0.37 1.94
C VAL A 182 2.70 0.43 1.75
N GLY A 183 3.46 0.80 2.79
CA GLY A 183 4.92 0.83 2.74
C GLY A 183 5.57 -0.55 2.64
N MET A 184 4.80 -1.61 2.89
CA MET A 184 5.14 -2.98 2.55
C MET A 184 3.87 -3.68 2.08
N MET A 185 3.91 -4.29 0.90
CA MET A 185 2.83 -5.13 0.41
C MET A 185 3.39 -6.35 -0.32
N LEU A 186 2.85 -7.52 -0.02
CA LEU A 186 3.13 -8.76 -0.73
C LEU A 186 1.85 -9.27 -1.38
N ALA A 187 1.94 -9.77 -2.60
CA ALA A 187 0.78 -10.33 -3.30
C ALA A 187 1.16 -11.45 -4.27
N ALA A 188 0.29 -12.45 -4.38
CA ALA A 188 0.28 -13.36 -5.52
C ALA A 188 -0.06 -12.56 -6.81
N PRO A 189 0.43 -12.98 -7.99
CA PRO A 189 0.05 -12.36 -9.25
C PRO A 189 -1.47 -12.48 -9.46
N ASN A 190 -2.08 -11.49 -10.12
CA ASN A 190 -3.52 -11.41 -10.35
C ASN A 190 -4.39 -11.45 -9.07
N ASN A 191 -3.85 -11.07 -7.91
CA ASN A 191 -4.62 -11.00 -6.67
C ASN A 191 -5.83 -10.06 -6.82
N THR A 192 -7.02 -10.56 -6.45
CA THR A 192 -8.30 -9.86 -6.67
C THR A 192 -8.44 -8.57 -5.87
N TYR A 193 -7.88 -8.51 -4.67
CA TYR A 193 -7.84 -7.29 -3.87
C TYR A 193 -6.89 -6.26 -4.47
N VAL A 194 -5.71 -6.66 -4.92
CA VAL A 194 -4.76 -5.75 -5.59
C VAL A 194 -5.35 -5.23 -6.91
N ARG A 195 -6.05 -6.08 -7.67
CA ARG A 195 -6.83 -5.64 -8.84
C ARG A 195 -7.86 -4.59 -8.45
N ALA A 196 -8.61 -4.80 -7.38
CA ALA A 196 -9.59 -3.83 -6.90
C ALA A 196 -8.94 -2.49 -6.48
N LEU A 197 -7.70 -2.51 -5.96
CA LEU A 197 -6.93 -1.30 -5.71
C LEU A 197 -6.60 -0.56 -7.01
N VAL A 198 -6.20 -1.26 -8.07
CA VAL A 198 -5.92 -0.63 -9.37
C VAL A 198 -7.20 -0.07 -9.99
N ASP A 199 -8.26 -0.88 -10.06
CA ASP A 199 -9.53 -0.53 -10.71
C ASP A 199 -10.22 0.68 -10.06
N ASN A 200 -10.00 0.92 -8.76
CA ASN A 200 -10.61 2.05 -8.04
C ASN A 200 -9.74 3.33 -8.02
N LEU A 201 -8.51 3.32 -8.55
CA LEU A 201 -7.65 4.52 -8.58
C LEU A 201 -8.34 5.75 -9.21
N PRO A 202 -9.02 5.66 -10.38
CA PRO A 202 -9.69 6.82 -10.97
C PRO A 202 -10.80 7.38 -10.09
N ARG A 203 -11.51 6.51 -9.38
CA ARG A 203 -12.66 6.88 -8.55
C ARG A 203 -12.24 7.67 -7.31
N PHE A 204 -11.09 7.31 -6.73
CA PHE A 204 -10.55 7.93 -5.52
C PHE A 204 -9.49 9.01 -5.81
N ASN A 205 -9.11 9.24 -7.07
CA ASN A 205 -8.26 10.37 -7.47
C ASN A 205 -8.98 11.72 -7.33
N ARG A 206 -9.13 12.18 -6.09
CA ARG A 206 -9.76 13.45 -5.71
C ARG A 206 -8.70 14.41 -5.19
N ARG A 207 -8.76 15.67 -5.63
CA ARG A 207 -7.81 16.71 -5.24
C ARG A 207 -8.41 17.60 -4.15
N TRP A 208 -7.84 17.56 -2.96
CA TRP A 208 -8.21 18.42 -1.84
C TRP A 208 -7.11 19.47 -1.68
N SER A 209 -7.16 20.53 -2.48
CA SER A 209 -6.04 21.46 -2.70
C SER A 209 -5.49 22.16 -1.44
N LEU A 210 -6.24 22.18 -0.33
CA LEU A 210 -5.81 22.76 0.95
C LEU A 210 -5.33 21.71 1.97
N LEU A 211 -5.44 20.43 1.63
CA LEU A 211 -5.19 19.28 2.52
C LEU A 211 -4.36 18.22 1.75
N PRO A 212 -3.08 18.50 1.43
CA PRO A 212 -2.24 17.61 0.64
C PRO A 212 -2.06 16.23 1.29
N TYR A 213 -1.93 16.14 2.61
CA TYR A 213 -1.84 14.85 3.31
C TYR A 213 -3.10 14.02 3.12
N ILE A 214 -4.29 14.63 3.29
CA ILE A 214 -5.58 13.95 3.08
C ILE A 214 -5.74 13.55 1.61
N THR A 215 -5.31 14.41 0.68
CA THR A 215 -5.30 14.09 -0.76
C THR A 215 -4.51 12.81 -1.03
N ILE A 216 -3.31 12.67 -0.48
CA ILE A 216 -2.47 11.47 -0.66
C ILE A 216 -3.13 10.25 -0.01
N MET A 217 -3.46 10.34 1.28
CA MET A 217 -3.97 9.21 2.06
C MET A 217 -5.29 8.64 1.53
N PHE A 218 -6.19 9.50 1.06
CA PHE A 218 -7.52 9.10 0.60
C PHE A 218 -7.58 8.71 -0.87
N SER A 219 -6.55 9.03 -1.66
CA SER A 219 -6.53 8.68 -3.09
C SER A 219 -5.73 7.41 -3.39
N THR A 220 -4.55 7.28 -2.80
CA THR A 220 -3.61 6.19 -3.11
C THR A 220 -2.94 5.59 -1.88
N GLY A 221 -2.92 6.28 -0.74
CA GLY A 221 -2.19 5.82 0.46
C GLY A 221 -2.91 4.76 1.30
N CYS A 222 -2.44 4.58 2.55
CA CYS A 222 -2.92 3.54 3.47
C CYS A 222 -4.44 3.58 3.71
N HIS A 223 -5.01 4.79 3.83
CA HIS A 223 -6.44 4.95 4.12
C HIS A 223 -7.31 4.54 2.94
N TYR A 224 -6.88 4.88 1.72
CA TYR A 224 -7.47 4.38 0.48
C TYR A 224 -7.43 2.86 0.41
N ALA A 225 -6.25 2.25 0.56
CA ALA A 225 -6.08 0.81 0.44
C ALA A 225 -6.93 0.05 1.47
N SER A 226 -6.93 0.54 2.71
CA SER A 226 -7.74 0.01 3.81
C SER A 226 -9.23 0.17 3.54
N THR A 227 -9.66 1.28 2.95
CA THR A 227 -11.06 1.47 2.54
C THR A 227 -11.47 0.41 1.52
N ILE A 228 -10.68 0.19 0.47
CA ILE A 228 -10.93 -0.85 -0.53
C ILE A 228 -10.93 -2.25 0.10
N PHE A 229 -10.09 -2.49 1.11
CA PHE A 229 -10.06 -3.75 1.86
C PHE A 229 -11.41 -4.01 2.55
N THR A 230 -12.01 -3.00 3.19
CA THR A 230 -13.33 -3.14 3.84
C THR A 230 -14.48 -3.34 2.86
N LEU A 231 -14.26 -3.09 1.56
CA LEU A 231 -15.26 -3.28 0.50
C LEU A 231 -15.25 -4.69 -0.10
N GLN A 232 -14.22 -5.50 0.18
CA GLN A 232 -14.16 -6.86 -0.34
C GLN A 232 -15.29 -7.71 0.23
N SER A 233 -15.99 -8.49 -0.59
CA SER A 233 -17.02 -9.42 -0.10
C SER A 233 -16.39 -10.62 0.61
N ASN A 234 -15.23 -11.08 0.12
CA ASN A 234 -14.42 -12.13 0.71
C ASN A 234 -13.02 -11.60 1.06
N ARG A 235 -12.62 -11.76 2.32
CA ARG A 235 -11.28 -11.38 2.84
C ARG A 235 -10.47 -12.58 3.35
N SER A 236 -10.95 -13.82 3.14
CA SER A 236 -10.36 -15.02 3.73
C SER A 236 -8.92 -15.29 3.30
N ALA A 237 -8.49 -14.75 2.16
CA ALA A 237 -7.13 -14.86 1.64
C ALA A 237 -6.25 -13.61 1.92
N LEU A 238 -6.84 -12.54 2.46
CA LEU A 238 -6.10 -11.32 2.77
C LEU A 238 -5.56 -11.42 4.20
N ARG A 239 -4.28 -11.14 4.35
CA ARG A 239 -3.60 -11.14 5.64
C ARG A 239 -3.05 -9.79 6.01
N VAL A 240 -3.22 -9.45 7.28
CA VAL A 240 -2.71 -8.26 7.92
C VAL A 240 -1.69 -8.71 8.93
N LEU A 241 -0.44 -8.30 8.73
CA LEU A 241 0.65 -8.56 9.66
C LEU A 241 0.56 -7.55 10.80
N ALA A 242 -0.05 -7.97 11.90
CA ALA A 242 0.00 -7.29 13.19
C ALA A 242 0.95 -8.05 14.12
N GLY A 243 1.00 -7.68 15.40
CA GLY A 243 1.75 -8.44 16.39
C GLY A 243 0.95 -9.52 17.14
N THR A 244 1.55 -10.00 18.22
CA THR A 244 0.89 -10.92 19.16
C THR A 244 -0.26 -10.22 19.90
N PRO A 245 -1.18 -10.96 20.54
CA PRO A 245 -2.23 -10.35 21.37
C PRO A 245 -1.69 -9.37 22.42
N ASP A 246 -0.52 -9.65 23.00
CA ASP A 246 0.13 -8.81 24.01
C ASP A 246 0.86 -7.59 23.41
N HIS A 247 1.30 -7.69 22.15
CA HIS A 247 2.03 -6.64 21.44
C HIS A 247 1.42 -6.40 20.04
N PRO A 248 0.17 -5.94 19.92
CA PRO A 248 -0.55 -5.89 18.64
C PRO A 248 0.11 -4.96 17.60
N THR A 249 0.94 -4.03 18.05
CA THR A 249 1.63 -3.04 17.22
C THR A 249 3.01 -3.48 16.74
N LEU A 250 3.44 -4.73 17.01
CA LEU A 250 4.80 -5.25 16.76
C LEU A 250 5.34 -4.99 15.34
N HIS A 251 4.45 -5.05 14.33
CA HIS A 251 4.80 -4.88 12.92
C HIS A 251 4.29 -3.57 12.30
N MET A 252 3.74 -2.66 13.11
CA MET A 252 3.23 -1.39 12.61
C MET A 252 4.39 -0.47 12.22
N LEU A 253 4.42 -0.06 10.95
CA LEU A 253 5.41 0.88 10.41
C LEU A 253 4.99 2.32 10.73
N ASN A 254 5.45 2.85 11.87
CA ASN A 254 5.08 4.19 12.32
C ASN A 254 6.30 4.97 12.82
N GLY A 255 6.77 5.95 12.03
CA GLY A 255 7.98 6.71 12.33
C GLY A 255 9.21 5.81 12.43
N TYR A 256 10.25 6.24 13.14
CA TYR A 256 11.43 5.40 13.33
C TYR A 256 11.11 4.24 14.30
N VAL A 257 11.13 3.01 13.81
CA VAL A 257 10.74 1.83 14.61
C VAL A 257 11.49 0.57 14.17
N ASN A 258 11.83 -0.28 15.14
CA ASN A 258 12.36 -1.61 14.90
C ASN A 258 11.26 -2.64 15.10
N THR A 259 10.87 -3.32 14.03
CA THR A 259 10.00 -4.50 14.04
C THR A 259 10.89 -5.75 13.92
N PRO A 260 10.34 -6.97 14.10
CA PRO A 260 11.09 -8.19 13.83
C PRO A 260 11.63 -8.26 12.40
N LEU A 261 10.86 -7.77 11.42
CA LEU A 261 11.22 -7.80 10.01
C LEU A 261 12.07 -6.62 9.54
N PHE A 262 11.92 -5.45 10.13
CA PHE A 262 12.51 -4.21 9.61
C PHE A 262 13.04 -3.29 10.68
N GLN A 263 14.07 -2.53 10.35
CA GLN A 263 14.28 -1.21 10.89
C GLN A 263 13.68 -0.20 9.89
N HIS A 264 12.61 0.48 10.28
CA HIS A 264 12.01 1.54 9.48
C HIS A 264 12.66 2.87 9.86
N LEU A 265 13.25 3.57 8.88
CA LEU A 265 14.00 4.79 9.13
C LEU A 265 13.11 6.00 9.43
N GLY A 266 11.79 5.86 9.30
CA GLY A 266 10.82 6.90 9.60
C GLY A 266 10.93 8.09 8.65
N SER A 267 11.31 7.85 7.39
CA SER A 267 11.45 8.92 6.43
C SER A 267 10.06 9.35 5.96
N SER A 268 9.61 10.47 6.49
CA SER A 268 8.29 11.00 6.17
C SER A 268 8.28 11.70 4.82
N SER A 269 8.30 10.93 3.73
CA SER A 269 8.09 11.47 2.37
C SER A 269 6.71 12.15 2.21
N TRP A 270 5.80 11.92 3.16
CA TRP A 270 4.40 12.37 3.21
C TRP A 270 4.13 13.65 4.01
N HIS A 271 5.02 14.07 4.93
CA HIS A 271 4.65 15.08 5.92
C HIS A 271 4.79 16.52 5.39
N GLY A 272 3.69 17.05 4.87
CA GLY A 272 3.45 18.49 4.79
C GLY A 272 3.19 19.11 6.17
N ARG A 273 2.98 20.44 6.22
CA ARG A 273 2.64 21.16 7.47
C ARG A 273 1.31 20.67 8.10
N ASP A 274 0.43 20.07 7.31
CA ASP A 274 -0.89 19.58 7.69
C ASP A 274 -0.86 18.21 8.38
N ALA A 275 0.17 17.39 8.15
CA ALA A 275 0.34 16.10 8.83
C ALA A 275 0.56 16.22 10.35
N ARG A 276 0.83 17.43 10.88
CA ARG A 276 0.99 17.67 12.33
C ARG A 276 -0.33 17.72 13.11
N TRP A 277 -1.47 17.81 12.41
CA TRP A 277 -2.79 17.98 13.00
C TRP A 277 -3.66 16.71 12.94
N ILE A 278 -3.09 15.60 12.47
CA ILE A 278 -3.72 14.29 12.26
C ILE A 278 -2.89 13.25 13.01
#